data_AF-A0A3B9M955-F1
#
_entry.id   AF-A0A3B9M955-F1
#
_cell.length_a   1.000
_cell.length_b   1.000
_cell.length_c   1.000
_cell.angle_alpha   90.00
_cell.angle_beta   90.00
_cell.angle_gamma   90.00
#
_symmetry.space_group_name_H-M   'P 1'
#
loop_
_entity.id
_entity.type
_entity.pdbx_description
1 polymer ?
#
loop_
_entity_poly.entity_id
_entity_poly.type
_entity_poly.pdbx_seq_one_letter_code
_entity_poly.pdbx_strand_id
1 'polypeptide(L)'
;LDLARVEAGSISFHITAVDLGGHLEQGLEIVRPRADARQLKLELDVPTDIPPVAADPERLHQILDNLLDNAVKYAPSESKVTVSARLA
;
A
#
# COMPACT_ATOMS: atom_id res chain seq x y z
N LEU A 1 3.98 0.03 -19.37
CA LEU A 1 4.94 -1.06 -19.63
C LEU A 1 4.52 -2.36 -18.97
N ASP A 2 4.14 -2.37 -17.69
CA ASP A 2 3.71 -3.62 -17.03
C ASP A 2 2.41 -4.21 -17.57
N LEU A 3 1.42 -3.39 -17.94
CA LEU A 3 0.15 -3.88 -18.53
C LEU A 3 0.39 -4.73 -19.80
N ALA A 4 1.28 -4.30 -20.68
CA ALA A 4 1.64 -5.04 -21.90
C ALA A 4 2.33 -6.39 -21.58
N ARG A 5 3.02 -6.51 -20.43
CA ARG A 5 3.62 -7.77 -19.97
C ARG A 5 2.60 -8.69 -19.31
N VAL A 6 1.59 -8.14 -18.62
CA VAL A 6 0.43 -8.89 -18.10
C VAL A 6 -0.30 -9.55 -19.28
N GLU A 7 -0.61 -8.75 -20.31
CA GLU A 7 -1.34 -9.20 -21.50
C GLU A 7 -0.57 -10.26 -22.30
N ALA A 8 0.77 -10.20 -22.28
CA ALA A 8 1.65 -11.19 -22.89
C ALA A 8 1.94 -12.41 -21.99
N GLY A 9 1.33 -12.53 -20.80
CA GLY A 9 1.54 -13.64 -19.86
C GLY A 9 2.97 -13.77 -19.33
N SER A 10 3.81 -12.75 -19.49
CA SER A 10 5.27 -12.81 -19.27
C SER A 10 5.69 -12.19 -17.94
N ILE A 11 4.78 -12.17 -16.97
CA ILE A 11 5.05 -11.70 -15.64
C ILE A 11 5.53 -12.86 -14.79
N SER A 12 6.81 -12.78 -14.41
CA SER A 12 7.36 -13.57 -13.33
C SER A 12 7.06 -12.88 -12.00
N PHE A 13 6.60 -13.64 -11.02
CA PHE A 13 6.39 -13.20 -9.64
C PHE A 13 7.51 -13.76 -8.77
N HIS A 14 8.09 -12.92 -7.91
CA HIS A 14 9.03 -13.36 -6.90
C HIS A 14 8.34 -13.44 -5.54
N ILE A 15 7.61 -14.54 -5.32
CA ILE A 15 6.82 -14.73 -4.09
C ILE A 15 7.74 -15.04 -2.90
N THR A 16 7.64 -14.21 -1.86
CA THR A 16 8.34 -14.37 -0.57
C THR A 16 7.39 -14.13 0.60
N ALA A 17 7.85 -14.40 1.82
CA ALA A 17 7.14 -14.05 3.04
C ALA A 17 7.32 -12.55 3.32
N VAL A 18 6.22 -11.80 3.33
CA VAL A 18 6.20 -10.34 3.54
C VAL A 18 5.51 -10.01 4.85
N ASP A 19 6.17 -9.20 5.68
CA ASP A 19 5.53 -8.55 6.82
C ASP A 19 4.61 -7.44 6.31
N LEU A 20 3.30 -7.72 6.30
CA LEU A 20 2.30 -6.80 5.77
C LEU A 20 2.21 -5.52 6.60
N GLY A 21 2.40 -5.60 7.92
CA GLY A 21 2.33 -4.43 8.80
C GLY A 21 3.44 -3.44 8.49
N GLY A 22 4.69 -3.91 8.50
CA GLY A 22 5.85 -3.10 8.15
C GLY A 22 5.78 -2.55 6.71
N HIS A 23 5.29 -3.35 5.77
CA HIS A 23 5.17 -2.91 4.37
C HIS A 23 4.13 -1.79 4.17
N LEU A 24 3.00 -1.85 4.88
CA LEU A 24 1.98 -0.79 4.86
C LEU A 24 2.45 0.48 5.57
N GLU A 25 3.19 0.34 6.69
CA GLU A 25 3.79 1.46 7.40
C GLU A 25 4.79 2.22 6.52
N GLN A 26 5.65 1.51 5.80
CA GLN A 26 6.59 2.12 4.84
C GLN A 26 5.88 2.91 3.74
N GLY A 27 4.79 2.37 3.18
CA GLY A 27 3.99 3.07 2.18
C GLY A 27 3.37 4.36 2.72
N LEU A 28 2.88 4.34 3.97
CA LEU A 28 2.32 5.52 4.62
C LEU A 28 3.35 6.62 4.84
N GLU A 29 4.58 6.28 5.23
CA GLU A 29 5.66 7.25 5.40
C GLU A 29 6.02 7.97 4.11
N ILE A 30 5.94 7.30 2.96
CA ILE A 30 6.20 7.90 1.63
C ILE A 30 5.18 9.01 1.32
N VAL A 31 3.91 8.79 1.65
CA VAL A 31 2.83 9.76 1.33
C VAL A 31 2.59 10.78 2.44
N ARG A 32 3.14 10.59 3.64
CA ARG A 32 2.96 11.45 4.82
C ARG A 32 3.21 12.94 4.52
N PRO A 33 4.31 13.37 3.86
CA PRO A 33 4.51 14.79 3.59
C PRO A 33 3.42 15.42 2.71
N ARG A 34 2.87 14.67 1.75
CA ARG A 34 1.78 15.14 0.88
C ARG A 34 0.45 15.18 1.64
N ALA A 35 0.22 14.21 2.52
CA ALA A 35 -0.95 14.18 3.39
C ALA A 35 -0.95 15.35 4.37
N ASP A 36 0.19 15.63 5.01
CA ASP A 36 0.36 16.74 5.95
C ASP A 36 0.12 18.10 5.29
N ALA A 37 0.63 18.30 4.06
CA ALA A 37 0.38 19.53 3.28
C ALA A 37 -1.10 19.77 2.97
N ARG A 38 -1.93 18.71 3.01
CA ARG A 38 -3.39 18.76 2.81
C ARG A 38 -4.18 18.58 4.12
N GLN A 39 -3.47 18.58 5.26
CA GLN A 39 -4.03 18.36 6.59
C GLN A 39 -4.81 17.03 6.71
N LEU A 40 -4.42 16.01 5.94
CA LEU A 40 -5.06 14.70 6.01
C LEU A 40 -4.56 13.93 7.22
N LYS A 41 -5.47 13.29 7.96
CA LYS A 41 -5.12 12.35 9.02
C LYS A 41 -4.90 10.96 8.43
N LEU A 42 -3.66 10.48 8.46
CA LEU A 42 -3.33 9.11 8.10
C LEU A 42 -3.48 8.18 9.32
N GLU A 43 -4.10 7.03 9.13
CA GLU A 43 -4.30 6.00 10.16
C GLU A 43 -3.96 4.61 9.60
N LEU A 44 -3.15 3.86 10.35
CA LEU A 44 -2.85 2.46 10.08
C LEU A 44 -3.57 1.59 11.11
N ASP A 45 -4.40 0.69 10.62
CA ASP A 45 -5.22 -0.22 11.42
C ASP A 45 -4.94 -1.65 10.98
N VAL A 46 -3.82 -2.18 11.47
CA VAL A 46 -3.33 -3.53 11.15
C VAL A 46 -3.11 -4.29 12.47
N PRO A 47 -3.83 -5.41 12.68
CA PRO A 47 -3.57 -6.30 13.80
C PRO A 47 -2.11 -6.80 13.80
N THR A 48 -1.49 -6.83 14.98
CA THR A 48 -0.09 -7.26 15.16
C THR A 48 0.09 -8.77 15.01
N ASP A 49 -1.00 -9.54 14.96
CA ASP A 49 -1.03 -10.99 14.86
C ASP A 49 -1.22 -11.49 13.43
N ILE A 50 -1.21 -10.60 12.43
CA ILE A 50 -1.18 -11.00 11.02
C ILE A 50 0.15 -11.72 10.73
N PRO A 51 0.13 -13.02 10.36
CA PRO A 51 1.34 -13.71 9.95
C PRO A 51 1.87 -13.15 8.62
N PRO A 52 3.16 -13.37 8.30
CA PRO A 52 3.71 -12.99 7.01
C PRO A 52 2.87 -13.55 5.85
N VAL A 53 2.63 -12.71 4.84
CA VAL A 53 1.83 -13.06 3.67
C VAL A 53 2.74 -13.48 2.51
N ALA A 54 2.33 -14.49 1.75
CA ALA A 54 3.03 -14.90 0.53
C ALA A 54 2.70 -13.91 -0.59
N ALA A 55 3.64 -13.03 -0.92
CA ALA A 55 3.46 -12.00 -1.94
C ALA A 55 4.77 -11.66 -2.64
N ASP A 56 4.67 -11.00 -3.79
CA ASP A 56 5.81 -10.32 -4.42
C ASP A 56 5.93 -8.91 -3.82
N PRO A 57 7.02 -8.60 -3.07
CA PRO A 57 7.12 -7.35 -2.31
C PRO A 57 7.18 -6.12 -3.22
N GLU A 58 7.82 -6.22 -4.39
CA GLU A 58 7.95 -5.11 -5.33
C GLU A 58 6.58 -4.78 -5.94
N ARG A 59 5.83 -5.82 -6.32
CA ARG A 59 4.47 -5.64 -6.84
C ARG A 59 3.50 -5.15 -5.78
N LEU A 60 3.62 -5.66 -4.55
CA LEU A 60 2.80 -5.18 -3.43
C LEU A 60 3.08 -3.70 -3.18
N HIS A 61 4.34 -3.27 -3.20
CA HIS A 61 4.70 -1.86 -3.07
C HIS A 61 4.06 -1.02 -4.19
N GLN A 62 4.15 -1.46 -5.45
CA GLN A 62 3.54 -0.78 -6.58
C GLN A 62 2.01 -0.64 -6.42
N ILE A 63 1.33 -1.66 -5.90
CA ILE A 63 -0.11 -1.59 -5.62
C ILE A 63 -0.37 -0.54 -4.53
N LEU A 64 0.38 -0.59 -3.42
CA LEU A 64 0.21 0.33 -2.31
C LEU A 64 0.47 1.78 -2.72
N ASP A 65 1.54 2.05 -3.47
CA ASP A 65 1.85 3.40 -3.95
C ASP A 65 0.69 3.98 -4.77
N ASN A 66 0.14 3.18 -5.69
CA ASN A 66 -0.99 3.62 -6.50
C ASN A 66 -2.22 3.90 -5.65
N LEU A 67 -2.52 3.06 -4.65
CA LEU A 67 -3.69 3.24 -3.80
C LEU A 67 -3.53 4.44 -2.84
N LEU A 68 -2.35 4.57 -2.21
CA LEU A 68 -2.05 5.63 -1.25
C LEU A 68 -1.92 6.99 -1.93
N ASP A 69 -1.25 7.07 -3.08
CA ASP A 69 -1.17 8.30 -3.87
C ASP A 69 -2.57 8.76 -4.30
N ASN A 70 -3.41 7.84 -4.78
CA ASN A 70 -4.79 8.16 -5.12
C ASN A 70 -5.58 8.63 -3.89
N ALA A 71 -5.46 7.95 -2.75
CA ALA A 71 -6.15 8.33 -1.53
C ALA A 71 -5.74 9.75 -1.09
N VAL A 72 -4.44 10.04 -1.06
CA VAL A 72 -3.91 11.36 -0.67
C VAL A 72 -4.19 12.43 -1.72
N LYS A 73 -4.32 12.09 -3.00
CA LYS A 73 -4.64 13.04 -4.08
C LYS A 73 -6.11 13.43 -4.09
N TYR A 74 -7.02 12.50 -3.86
CA TYR A 74 -8.46 12.70 -4.06
C TYR A 74 -9.27 12.84 -2.77
N ALA A 75 -8.70 12.53 -1.61
CA ALA A 75 -9.38 12.79 -0.33
C ALA A 75 -9.72 14.28 -0.19
N PRO A 76 -10.88 14.64 0.39
CA PRO A 76 -11.17 16.01 0.78
C PRO A 76 -10.10 16.53 1.76
N SER A 77 -9.77 17.82 1.72
CA SER A 77 -8.86 18.42 2.71
C SER A 77 -9.39 18.22 4.14
N GLU A 78 -8.48 18.12 5.11
CA GLU A 78 -8.83 17.94 6.54
C GLU A 78 -9.60 16.64 6.86
N SER A 79 -9.59 15.67 5.94
CA SER A 79 -10.24 14.36 6.13
C SER A 79 -9.28 13.27 6.60
N LYS A 80 -9.80 12.05 6.77
CA LYS A 80 -9.06 10.89 7.25
C LYS A 80 -8.89 9.85 6.14
N VAL A 81 -7.69 9.30 6.03
CA VAL A 81 -7.36 8.13 5.19
C VAL A 81 -6.93 7.00 6.11
N THR A 82 -7.67 5.90 6.09
CA THR A 82 -7.36 4.71 6.90
C THR A 82 -6.90 3.57 5.99
N VAL A 83 -5.77 2.96 6.34
CA VAL A 83 -5.25 1.74 5.73
C VAL A 83 -5.45 0.61 6.72
N SER A 84 -6.09 -0.49 6.28
CA SER A 84 -6.39 -1.61 7.18
C SER A 84 -6.11 -2.96 6.54
N ALA A 85 -5.74 -3.93 7.38
CA ALA A 85 -5.63 -5.34 7.01
C ALA A 85 -6.34 -6.20 8.07
N ARG A 86 -6.91 -7.34 7.66
CA ARG A 86 -7.65 -8.26 8.53
C ARG A 86 -7.36 -9.70 8.13
N LEU A 87 -7.33 -10.61 9.10
CA LEU A 87 -7.40 -12.04 8.83
C LEU A 87 -8.85 -12.41 8.54
N ALA A 88 -9.05 -13.21 7.50
CA ALA A 88 -10.36 -13.72 7.08
C ALA A 88 -10.67 -15.06 7.76
#